data_AF-A0A3B1D8X1-F1
#
_entry.id   AF-A0A3B1D8X1-F1
#
_cell.length_a   1.000
_cell.length_b   1.000
_cell.length_c   1.000
_cell.angle_alpha   90.00
_cell.angle_beta   90.00
_cell.angle_gamma   90.00
#
_symmetry.space_group_name_H-M   'P 1'
#
loop_
_entity.id
_entity.type
_entity.pdbx_description
1 polymer ?
#
loop_
_entity_poly.entity_id
_entity_poly.type
_entity_poly.pdbx_seq_one_letter_code
_entity_poly.pdbx_strand_id
1 'polypeptide(L)'
;EQFESFRFAEGVEKIEDVKPGMKLPGIVTNITAFGCFVDIGVHQDGLVHISELAGRFVKTPGDVVKVHQKVTVTVLDVDLQRKRISLSMKNGESGTKASREKQEVKAAPKAVIKRDKKEKTPRRFSNNPFYEAFRKK
;
A
#
# COMPACT_ATOMS: atom_id res chain seq x y z
N GLU A 1 -23.06 33.19 17.72
CA GLU A 1 -22.74 31.94 17.00
C GLU A 1 -22.52 30.84 18.04
N GLN A 2 -23.14 29.68 17.88
CA GLN A 2 -22.92 28.54 18.79
C GLN A 2 -21.53 27.99 18.51
N PHE A 3 -20.58 28.28 19.41
CA PHE A 3 -19.35 27.51 19.47
C PHE A 3 -19.73 26.13 20.01
N GLU A 4 -20.01 25.17 19.12
CA GLU A 4 -19.95 23.77 19.52
C GLU A 4 -18.53 23.53 20.02
N SER A 5 -18.37 23.36 21.34
CA SER A 5 -17.13 22.89 21.93
C SER A 5 -16.95 21.47 21.43
N PHE A 6 -16.30 21.32 20.29
CA PHE A 6 -15.90 20.01 19.80
C PHE A 6 -15.09 19.38 20.92
N ARG A 7 -15.63 18.31 21.51
CA ARG A 7 -14.93 17.50 22.51
C ARG A 7 -13.85 16.74 21.76
N PHE A 8 -12.73 17.41 21.52
CA PHE A 8 -11.46 16.73 21.29
C PHE A 8 -11.16 15.89 22.53
N ALA A 9 -10.40 14.80 22.38
CA ALA A 9 -10.15 13.86 23.47
C ALA A 9 -9.77 14.62 24.76
N GLU A 10 -10.50 14.36 25.85
CA GLU A 10 -10.38 15.13 27.09
C GLU A 10 -8.93 15.06 27.60
N GLY A 11 -8.26 16.22 27.69
CA GLY A 11 -6.91 16.36 28.24
C GLY A 11 -5.76 16.46 27.22
N VAL A 12 -6.03 16.59 25.92
CA VAL A 12 -4.98 16.83 24.90
C VAL A 12 -5.06 18.27 24.41
N GLU A 13 -4.49 19.21 25.17
CA GLU A 13 -4.46 20.64 24.81
C GLU A 13 -3.11 21.05 24.20
N LYS A 14 -2.03 20.38 24.62
CA LYS A 14 -0.67 20.68 24.21
C LYS A 14 -0.09 19.60 23.32
N ILE A 15 0.86 20.01 22.48
CA ILE A 15 1.64 19.10 21.63
C ILE A 15 2.46 18.08 22.44
N GLU A 16 2.76 18.39 23.71
CA GLU A 16 3.50 17.55 24.65
C GLU A 16 2.72 16.29 25.07
N ASP A 17 1.39 16.37 25.12
CA ASP A 17 0.52 15.27 25.54
C ASP A 17 0.24 14.29 24.40
N VAL A 18 0.50 14.70 23.16
CA VAL A 18 0.29 13.91 21.96
C VAL A 18 1.44 12.91 21.79
N LYS A 19 1.11 11.63 21.75
CA LYS A 19 2.06 10.56 21.44
C LYS A 19 1.88 10.05 20.00
N PRO A 20 2.96 9.72 19.29
CA PRO A 20 2.86 9.04 17.99
C PRO A 20 2.10 7.71 18.16
N GLY A 21 1.25 7.40 17.19
CA GLY A 21 0.36 6.24 17.17
C GLY A 21 -1.04 6.49 17.74
N MET A 22 -1.29 7.63 18.39
CA MET A 22 -2.63 7.98 18.86
C MET A 22 -3.56 8.30 17.69
N LYS A 23 -4.82 7.87 17.82
CA LYS A 23 -5.90 8.23 16.90
C LYS A 23 -6.75 9.32 17.53
N LEU A 24 -6.88 10.43 16.82
CA LEU A 24 -7.62 11.60 17.31
C LEU A 24 -8.64 12.04 16.25
N PRO A 25 -9.84 12.48 16.67
CA PRO A 25 -10.74 13.20 15.78
C PRO A 25 -10.17 14.59 15.50
N GLY A 26 -10.32 15.06 14.27
CA GLY A 26 -9.90 16.39 13.86
C GLY A 26 -10.80 16.96 12.78
N ILE A 27 -10.63 18.25 12.49
CA ILE A 27 -11.39 18.98 11.48
C ILE A 27 -10.41 19.52 10.44
N VAL A 28 -10.72 19.32 9.17
CA VAL A 28 -9.92 19.89 8.08
C VAL A 28 -10.06 21.41 8.09
N THR A 29 -8.99 22.15 8.34
CA THR A 29 -8.96 23.61 8.28
C THR A 29 -8.61 24.11 6.89
N ASN A 30 -7.67 23.46 6.21
CA ASN A 30 -7.20 23.90 4.90
C ASN A 30 -6.75 22.73 4.01
N ILE A 31 -6.87 22.89 2.70
CA ILE A 31 -6.46 21.89 1.69
C ILE A 31 -5.49 22.56 0.73
N THR A 32 -4.36 21.90 0.48
CA THR A 32 -3.32 22.38 -0.43
C THR A 32 -3.01 21.31 -1.48
N ALA A 33 -2.28 21.64 -2.54
CA ALA A 33 -1.94 20.67 -3.59
C ALA A 33 -1.11 19.47 -3.09
N PHE A 34 -0.38 19.64 -1.98
CA PHE A 34 0.48 18.60 -1.42
C PHE A 34 -0.16 17.83 -0.25
N GLY A 35 -1.32 18.26 0.26
CA GLY A 35 -1.93 17.65 1.44
C GLY A 35 -3.12 18.41 2.03
N CYS A 36 -3.45 18.13 3.29
CA CYS A 36 -4.42 18.90 4.06
C CYS A 36 -3.91 19.20 5.46
N PHE A 37 -4.43 20.28 6.04
CA PHE A 37 -4.23 20.66 7.43
C PHE A 37 -5.46 20.26 8.22
N VAL A 38 -5.21 19.57 9.33
CA VAL A 38 -6.24 19.07 10.24
C VAL A 38 -5.97 19.62 11.63
N ASP A 39 -6.95 20.31 12.17
CA ASP A 39 -6.98 20.74 13.57
C ASP A 39 -7.48 19.56 14.43
N ILE A 40 -6.65 19.15 15.39
CA ILE A 40 -6.94 18.06 16.34
C ILE A 40 -7.23 18.57 17.75
N GLY A 41 -7.39 19.89 17.92
CA GLY A 41 -7.65 20.53 19.21
C GLY A 41 -6.40 20.89 20.02
N VAL A 42 -5.21 20.65 19.47
CA VAL A 42 -3.98 21.23 20.00
C VAL A 42 -3.77 22.59 19.35
N HIS A 43 -3.09 23.53 20.00
CA HIS A 43 -2.81 24.88 19.48
C HIS A 43 -2.02 24.94 18.14
N GLN A 44 -1.82 23.80 17.46
CA GLN A 44 -1.04 23.64 16.26
C GLN A 44 -1.70 22.65 15.29
N ASP A 45 -1.89 23.09 14.04
CA ASP A 45 -2.42 22.23 12.99
C ASP A 45 -1.45 21.10 12.62
N GLY A 46 -2.00 19.91 12.40
CA GLY A 46 -1.25 18.80 11.84
C GLY A 46 -1.37 18.72 10.32
N LEU A 47 -0.30 18.28 9.65
CA LEU A 47 -0.27 18.12 8.20
C LEU A 47 -0.48 16.65 7.83
N VAL A 48 -1.43 16.39 6.94
CA VAL A 48 -1.58 15.11 6.25
C VAL A 48 -1.01 15.24 4.84
N HIS A 49 -0.03 14.41 4.50
CA HIS A 49 0.53 14.38 3.14
C HIS A 49 -0.43 13.72 2.15
N ILE A 50 -0.37 14.08 0.87
CA ILE A 50 -1.25 13.50 -0.17
C ILE A 50 -1.20 11.96 -0.23
N SER A 51 -0.03 11.37 0.04
CA SER A 51 0.16 9.92 0.11
C SER A 51 -0.49 9.27 1.33
N GLU A 52 -0.74 10.06 2.37
CA GLU A 52 -1.31 9.64 3.66
C GLU A 52 -2.81 9.94 3.76
N LEU A 53 -3.40 10.63 2.76
CA LEU A 53 -4.84 10.84 2.64
C LEU A 53 -5.58 9.54 2.32
N ALA A 54 -5.00 8.70 1.46
CA ALA A 54 -5.60 7.44 1.03
C ALA A 54 -4.54 6.42 0.63
N GLY A 55 -4.87 5.13 0.73
CA GLY A 55 -4.01 4.04 0.24
C GLY A 55 -3.90 3.93 -1.29
N ARG A 56 -4.39 4.92 -2.04
CA ARG A 56 -4.41 4.98 -3.51
C ARG A 56 -3.84 6.31 -3.99
N PHE A 57 -3.40 6.37 -5.24
CA PHE A 57 -2.93 7.61 -5.84
C PHE A 57 -4.08 8.61 -6.01
N VAL A 58 -3.95 9.77 -5.38
CA VAL A 58 -4.91 10.88 -5.46
C VAL A 58 -4.25 12.00 -6.27
N LYS A 59 -4.92 12.46 -7.34
CA LYS A 59 -4.46 13.63 -8.12
C LYS A 59 -4.79 14.95 -7.45
N THR A 60 -6.01 15.05 -6.90
CA THR A 60 -6.53 16.26 -6.28
C THR A 60 -7.04 15.93 -4.88
N PRO A 61 -6.47 16.52 -3.82
CA PRO A 61 -6.88 16.21 -2.45
C PRO A 61 -8.30 16.68 -2.13
N GLY A 62 -8.79 17.72 -2.82
CA GLY A 62 -10.16 18.25 -2.65
C GLY A 62 -11.28 17.27 -3.05
N ASP A 63 -10.99 16.23 -3.83
CA ASP A 63 -11.98 15.20 -4.16
C ASP A 63 -12.14 14.18 -3.02
N VAL A 64 -11.16 14.09 -2.12
CA VAL A 64 -11.11 13.10 -1.03
C VAL A 64 -11.55 13.72 0.29
N VAL A 65 -11.12 14.96 0.55
CA VAL A 65 -11.42 15.69 1.78
C VAL A 65 -12.00 17.07 1.47
N LYS A 66 -12.90 17.53 2.33
CA LYS A 66 -13.50 18.88 2.25
C LYS A 66 -13.06 19.73 3.44
N VAL A 67 -12.98 21.05 3.23
CA VAL A 67 -12.76 22.01 4.31
C VAL A 67 -13.92 21.89 5.31
N HIS A 68 -13.60 21.95 6.60
CA HIS A 68 -14.50 21.76 7.74
C HIS A 68 -15.10 20.35 7.88
N GLN A 69 -14.55 19.36 7.18
CA GLN A 69 -14.94 17.98 7.37
C GLN A 69 -14.32 17.40 8.65
N LYS A 70 -15.14 16.69 9.43
CA LYS A 70 -14.67 15.88 10.57
C LYS A 70 -13.99 14.62 10.03
N VAL A 71 -12.74 14.39 10.41
CA VAL A 71 -11.92 13.25 10.00
C VAL A 71 -11.26 12.61 11.21
N THR A 72 -10.92 11.32 11.10
CA THR A 72 -10.12 10.63 12.11
C THR A 72 -8.71 10.48 11.56
N VAL A 73 -7.72 10.94 12.33
CA VAL A 73 -6.31 10.94 11.95
C VAL A 73 -5.49 10.18 12.97
N THR A 74 -4.41 9.55 12.50
CA THR A 74 -3.40 8.91 13.35
C THR A 74 -2.15 9.77 13.35
N VAL A 75 -1.60 10.02 14.53
CA VAL A 75 -0.33 10.75 14.68
C VAL A 75 0.82 9.84 14.25
N LEU A 76 1.62 10.26 13.28
CA LEU A 76 2.82 9.53 12.87
C LEU A 76 4.04 9.98 13.66
N ASP A 77 4.24 11.30 13.72
CA ASP A 77 5.43 11.91 14.31
C ASP A 77 5.10 13.32 14.83
N VAL A 78 5.78 13.71 15.91
CA VAL A 78 5.60 14.99 16.59
C VAL A 78 6.95 15.66 16.78
N ASP A 79 7.15 16.80 16.14
CA ASP A 79 8.33 17.63 16.28
C ASP A 79 8.03 18.81 17.22
N LEU A 80 8.50 18.71 18.47
CA LEU A 80 8.34 19.75 19.49
C LEU A 80 9.20 21.00 19.21
N GLN A 81 10.34 20.85 18.52
CA GLN A 81 11.24 21.97 18.22
C GLN A 81 10.61 22.90 17.19
N ARG A 82 10.02 22.30 16.15
CA ARG A 82 9.40 23.05 15.04
C ARG A 82 7.90 23.23 15.20
N LYS A 83 7.30 22.63 16.25
CA LYS A 83 5.85 22.56 16.47
C LYS A 83 5.12 22.02 15.24
N ARG A 84 5.52 20.84 14.77
CA ARG A 84 4.91 20.20 13.59
C ARG A 84 4.39 18.83 13.97
N ILE A 85 3.20 18.51 13.50
CA ILE A 85 2.57 17.21 13.73
C ILE A 85 2.32 16.58 12.36
N SER A 86 2.92 15.42 12.13
CA SER A 86 2.68 14.63 10.92
C SER A 86 1.51 13.69 11.19
N LEU A 87 0.44 13.84 10.42
CA LEU A 87 -0.79 13.08 10.56
C LEU A 87 -1.00 12.17 9.35
N SER A 88 -1.71 11.07 9.55
CA SER A 88 -2.16 10.19 8.49
C SER A 88 -3.64 9.87 8.64
N MET A 89 -4.38 9.92 7.53
CA MET A 89 -5.76 9.42 7.46
C MET A 89 -5.79 7.94 7.10
N LYS A 90 -4.65 7.35 6.76
CA LYS A 90 -4.55 5.93 6.48
C LYS A 90 -4.73 5.17 7.79
N ASN A 91 -5.69 4.26 7.81
CA ASN A 91 -5.80 3.25 8.86
C ASN A 91 -4.62 2.27 8.71
N GLY A 92 -3.45 2.67 9.21
CA GLY A 92 -2.26 1.86 9.22
C GLY A 92 -2.32 0.89 10.38
N GLU A 93 -2.54 -0.38 10.07
CA GLU A 93 -1.88 -1.48 10.77
C GLU A 93 -0.36 -1.22 10.69
N SER A 94 0.17 -0.41 11.61
CA SER A 94 1.60 -0.12 11.74
C SER A 94 2.32 -1.30 12.38
N GLY A 95 2.18 -2.47 11.76
CA GLY A 95 2.67 -3.75 12.23
C GLY A 95 3.25 -4.64 11.14
N THR A 96 3.67 -4.13 9.97
CA THR A 96 4.59 -4.86 9.09
C THR A 96 5.38 -3.90 8.18
N LYS A 97 6.58 -3.50 8.61
CA LYS A 97 7.64 -3.18 7.65
C LYS A 97 8.23 -4.50 7.14
N ALA A 98 8.67 -4.48 5.87
CA ALA A 98 9.52 -5.46 5.19
C ALA A 98 8.84 -6.60 4.41
N SER A 99 8.40 -6.30 3.18
CA SER A 99 8.72 -7.12 1.99
C SER A 99 8.30 -6.40 0.71
N ARG A 100 9.00 -5.32 0.34
CA ARG A 100 9.11 -4.97 -1.09
C ARG A 100 10.56 -5.21 -1.48
N GLU A 101 10.88 -6.49 -1.61
CA GLU A 101 12.08 -6.96 -2.27
C GLU A 101 12.07 -6.39 -3.70
N LYS A 102 12.97 -5.44 -3.92
CA LYS A 102 13.75 -5.23 -5.14
C LYS A 102 13.33 -6.10 -6.34
N GLN A 103 12.30 -5.70 -7.09
CA GLN A 103 12.16 -6.15 -8.48
C GLN A 103 13.10 -5.32 -9.35
N GLU A 104 14.35 -5.78 -9.33
CA GLU A 104 15.37 -5.58 -10.33
C GLU A 104 14.77 -5.89 -11.71
N VAL A 105 14.68 -4.87 -12.58
CA VAL A 105 14.48 -5.07 -14.02
C VAL A 105 15.74 -5.77 -14.57
N LYS A 106 15.80 -7.09 -14.44
CA LYS A 106 16.80 -7.91 -15.11
C LYS A 106 16.33 -8.21 -16.52
N ALA A 107 17.12 -7.72 -17.48
CA ALA A 107 17.09 -8.04 -18.89
C ALA A 107 16.88 -9.54 -19.12
N ALA A 108 16.06 -9.87 -20.12
CA ALA A 108 15.79 -11.23 -20.55
C ALA A 108 17.03 -11.85 -21.23
N PRO A 109 17.43 -13.08 -20.86
CA PRO A 109 18.06 -14.00 -21.79
C PRO A 109 17.06 -15.13 -22.10
N LYS A 110 16.60 -15.20 -23.36
CA LYS A 110 15.99 -16.43 -23.88
C LYS A 110 17.11 -17.38 -24.26
N ALA A 111 17.35 -18.41 -23.46
CA ALA A 111 18.15 -19.56 -23.88
C ALA A 111 17.70 -20.86 -23.18
N VAL A 112 17.11 -21.73 -24.01
CA VAL A 112 17.31 -23.20 -24.05
C VAL A 112 17.02 -23.99 -22.75
N ILE A 113 15.88 -24.70 -22.75
CA ILE A 113 15.73 -25.93 -21.96
C ILE A 113 15.60 -27.11 -22.92
N LYS A 114 16.71 -27.84 -23.01
CA LYS A 114 16.86 -29.18 -23.57
C LYS A 114 16.14 -30.14 -22.62
N ARG A 115 15.16 -30.92 -23.11
CA ARG A 115 14.52 -32.01 -22.34
C ARG A 115 15.02 -33.35 -22.85
N ASP A 116 15.57 -34.10 -21.91
CA ASP A 116 16.24 -35.38 -22.11
C ASP A 116 15.31 -36.55 -22.42
N LYS A 117 15.91 -37.51 -23.14
CA LYS A 117 15.45 -38.86 -23.48
C LYS A 117 14.85 -39.62 -22.29
N LYS A 118 13.78 -40.38 -22.57
CA LYS A 118 13.57 -41.73 -22.01
C LYS A 118 12.83 -42.61 -23.03
N GLU A 119 13.52 -43.66 -23.48
CA GLU A 119 12.98 -44.78 -24.25
C GLU A 119 11.98 -45.62 -23.44
N LYS A 120 10.98 -46.18 -24.12
CA LYS A 120 10.70 -47.63 -24.23
C LYS A 120 9.40 -47.87 -25.00
N THR A 121 9.52 -48.47 -26.19
CA THR A 121 8.49 -49.19 -26.98
C THR A 121 7.97 -50.43 -26.19
N PRO A 122 6.98 -51.23 -26.66
CA PRO A 122 6.20 -51.20 -27.91
C PRO A 122 4.68 -51.42 -27.74
N ARG A 123 3.90 -51.28 -28.82
CA ARG A 123 2.72 -52.15 -29.13
C ARG A 123 2.17 -51.89 -30.56
N ARG A 124 2.44 -52.87 -31.42
CA ARG A 124 1.58 -53.48 -32.47
C ARG A 124 0.57 -52.57 -33.21
N PHE A 125 0.86 -52.35 -34.49
CA PHE A 125 -0.11 -52.39 -35.60
C PHE A 125 0.56 -53.23 -36.71
N SER A 126 0.32 -54.54 -36.73
CA SER A 126 -0.55 -55.25 -37.66
C SER A 126 -0.29 -54.97 -39.15
N ASN A 127 0.20 -56.02 -39.84
CA ASN A 127 0.15 -56.30 -41.27
C ASN A 127 1.37 -55.92 -42.13
N ASN A 128 2.45 -56.68 -41.94
CA ASN A 128 3.50 -56.94 -42.93
C ASN A 128 3.10 -58.15 -43.81
N PRO A 129 3.04 -58.03 -45.16
CA PRO A 129 2.81 -59.20 -46.02
C PRO A 129 3.83 -59.39 -47.16
N PHE A 130 5.13 -59.07 -47.00
CA PHE A 130 6.05 -59.20 -48.16
C PHE A 130 7.43 -59.83 -47.93
N TYR A 131 7.73 -60.55 -46.85
CA TYR A 131 9.05 -61.22 -46.79
C TYR A 131 9.07 -62.60 -46.15
N GLU A 132 8.00 -63.38 -46.36
CA GLU A 132 8.12 -64.83 -46.37
C GLU A 132 8.56 -65.29 -47.78
N ALA A 133 9.49 -66.25 -47.80
CA ALA A 133 9.84 -67.10 -48.93
C ALA A 133 11.02 -66.69 -49.86
N PHE A 134 12.21 -66.53 -49.29
CA PHE A 134 13.41 -67.12 -49.93
C PHE A 134 14.00 -68.22 -49.05
N ARG A 135 13.33 -69.38 -49.02
CA ARG A 135 14.00 -70.67 -48.77
C ARG A 135 13.13 -71.85 -49.20
N LYS A 136 13.56 -72.51 -50.28
CA LYS A 136 13.08 -73.80 -50.85
C LYS A 136 11.71 -73.68 -51.51
N LYS A 137 11.55 -73.89 -52.82
CA LYS A 137 12.20 -74.88 -53.70
C LYS A 137 12.10 -74.41 -55.14
#